data_AF-A0A7J6NA00-F1
#
_entry.id   AF-A0A7J6NA00-F1
#
_cell.length_a   1.000
_cell.length_b   1.000
_cell.length_c   1.000
_cell.angle_alpha   90.00
_cell.angle_beta   90.00
_cell.angle_gamma   90.00
#
_symmetry.space_group_name_H-M   'P 1'
#
loop_
_entity.id
_entity.type
_entity.pdbx_description
1 polymer ?
#
loop_
_entity_poly.entity_id
_entity_poly.type
_entity_poly.pdbx_seq_one_letter_code
_entity_poly.pdbx_strand_id
1 'polypeptide(L)'
;MGFKFSSLRDRFFGKKKLRILMVGLNDTGKTTILHKLGEVVTTTPTIGFDVETVEGDNMTFTSWVVGRRDSIRPLWRYYYPNTRALIFVVDSTDNDGINRAKDELQRMMYEEELKDAVLLVFANKQWSAFRTFPTL
;
A
#
# COMPACT_ATOMS: atom_id res chain seq x y z
N MET A 1 5.17 12.72 44.29
CA MET A 1 3.96 12.16 43.68
C MET A 1 4.04 12.36 42.17
N GLY A 2 4.12 11.29 41.38
CA GLY A 2 4.13 11.38 39.92
C GLY A 2 3.59 10.08 39.36
N PHE A 3 2.29 10.05 39.04
CA PHE A 3 1.62 8.88 38.48
C PHE A 3 2.06 8.69 37.02
N LYS A 4 2.74 7.57 36.74
CA LYS A 4 3.08 7.13 35.37
C LYS A 4 1.82 6.60 34.67
N PHE A 5 1.11 7.50 33.99
CA PHE A 5 -0.16 7.20 33.29
C PHE A 5 -0.01 6.55 31.90
N SER A 6 1.21 6.37 31.38
CA SER A 6 1.39 5.82 30.03
C SER A 6 1.02 4.34 29.92
N SER A 7 1.33 3.52 30.93
CA SER A 7 1.15 2.06 30.88
C SER A 7 -0.30 1.59 31.07
N LEU A 8 -1.16 2.42 31.65
CA LEU A 8 -2.58 2.10 31.85
C LEU A 8 -3.43 2.38 30.60
N ARG A 9 -3.02 3.35 29.78
CA ARG A 9 -3.74 3.69 28.54
C ARG A 9 -3.61 2.58 27.49
N ASP A 10 -2.44 1.96 27.36
CA ASP A 10 -2.19 0.85 26.42
C ASP A 10 -2.91 -0.46 26.81
N ARG A 11 -3.29 -0.62 28.09
CA ARG A 11 -4.09 -1.75 28.58
C ARG A 11 -5.60 -1.54 28.39
N PHE A 12 -6.09 -0.30 28.46
CA PHE A 12 -7.51 0.04 28.26
C PHE A 12 -7.85 0.34 26.79
N PHE A 13 -6.91 0.86 26.02
CA PHE A 13 -7.02 1.06 24.58
C PHE A 13 -6.12 0.03 23.89
N GLY A 14 -6.67 -1.16 23.60
CA GLY A 14 -5.93 -2.19 22.86
C GLY A 14 -5.24 -1.61 21.62
N LYS A 15 -4.03 -2.08 21.32
CA LYS A 15 -3.23 -1.63 20.16
C LYS A 15 -4.11 -1.69 18.91
N LYS A 16 -4.56 -0.53 18.40
CA LYS A 16 -5.40 -0.47 17.21
C LYS A 16 -4.56 -1.01 16.05
N LYS A 17 -4.95 -2.17 15.51
CA LYS A 17 -4.32 -2.74 14.31
C LYS A 17 -4.37 -1.70 13.20
N LEU A 18 -3.22 -1.30 12.69
CA LEU A 18 -3.09 -0.36 11.58
C LEU A 18 -3.29 -1.12 10.27
N ARG A 19 -4.34 -0.78 9.53
CA ARG A 19 -4.55 -1.32 8.19
C ARG A 19 -3.87 -0.42 7.17
N ILE A 20 -2.97 -0.99 6.40
CA ILE A 20 -2.18 -0.31 5.39
C ILE A 20 -2.50 -0.94 4.04
N LEU A 21 -2.87 -0.09 3.11
CA LEU A 21 -3.16 -0.50 1.75
C LEU A 21 -1.95 -0.18 0.87
N MET A 22 -1.38 -1.17 0.19
CA MET A 22 -0.30 -0.99 -0.78
C MET A 22 -0.78 -1.30 -2.20
N VAL A 23 -0.79 -0.32 -3.09
CA VAL A 23 -1.31 -0.47 -4.46
C VAL A 23 -0.39 0.17 -5.47
N GLY A 24 -0.58 -0.19 -6.73
CA GLY A 24 0.20 0.31 -7.86
C GLY A 24 -0.03 -0.56 -9.09
N LEU A 25 0.43 -0.11 -10.25
CA LEU A 25 0.33 -0.88 -11.49
C LEU A 25 1.09 -2.22 -11.41
N ASN A 26 0.95 -3.05 -12.44
CA ASN A 26 1.77 -4.26 -12.55
C ASN A 26 3.26 -3.92 -12.49
N ASP A 27 4.05 -4.86 -11.96
CA ASP A 27 5.51 -4.78 -11.97
C ASP A 27 6.15 -3.56 -11.26
N THR A 28 5.42 -2.86 -10.39
CA THR A 28 5.98 -1.73 -9.63
C THR A 28 6.87 -2.16 -8.44
N GLY A 29 6.97 -3.46 -8.15
CA GLY A 29 7.81 -4.01 -7.08
C GLY A 29 7.13 -4.13 -5.70
N LYS A 30 5.79 -4.08 -5.62
CA LYS A 30 5.02 -4.24 -4.37
C LYS A 30 5.33 -5.52 -3.62
N THR A 31 5.29 -6.67 -4.31
CA THR A 31 5.59 -7.99 -3.72
C THR A 31 7.00 -8.02 -3.14
N THR A 32 7.99 -7.42 -3.81
CA THR A 32 9.36 -7.28 -3.28
C THR A 32 9.41 -6.43 -2.01
N ILE A 33 8.65 -5.33 -1.95
CA ILE A 33 8.57 -4.51 -0.74
C ILE A 33 7.90 -5.31 0.40
N LEU A 34 6.80 -5.99 0.12
CA LEU A 34 6.10 -6.83 1.12
C LEU A 34 6.99 -7.94 1.68
N HIS A 35 7.71 -8.67 0.82
CA HIS A 35 8.65 -9.71 1.26
C HIS A 35 9.80 -9.16 2.11
N LYS A 36 10.21 -7.90 1.92
CA LYS A 36 11.21 -7.25 2.77
C LYS A 36 10.65 -6.79 4.11
N LEU A 37 9.32 -6.61 4.22
CA LEU A 37 8.66 -6.12 5.42
C LEU A 37 8.20 -7.23 6.38
N GLY A 38 8.09 -8.48 5.94
CA GLY A 38 7.65 -9.58 6.80
C GLY A 38 8.05 -10.97 6.29
N GLU A 39 8.12 -11.93 7.22
CA GLU A 39 8.52 -13.32 6.92
C GLU A 39 7.41 -14.15 6.23
N VAL A 40 6.13 -13.79 6.40
CA VAL A 40 4.99 -14.58 5.89
C VAL A 40 4.07 -13.70 5.03
N VAL A 41 4.10 -13.93 3.72
CA VAL A 41 3.13 -13.38 2.76
C VAL A 41 2.06 -14.44 2.54
N THR A 42 0.83 -14.17 2.98
CA THR A 42 -0.31 -15.03 2.70
C THR A 42 -1.06 -14.46 1.51
N THR A 43 -1.10 -15.21 0.41
CA THR A 43 -1.96 -14.87 -0.73
C THR A 43 -3.35 -15.44 -0.47
N THR A 44 -4.34 -14.57 -0.34
CA THR A 44 -5.74 -15.00 -0.29
C THR A 44 -6.33 -14.83 -1.69
N PRO A 45 -6.52 -15.92 -2.46
CA PRO A 45 -7.21 -15.82 -3.74
C PRO A 45 -8.62 -15.31 -3.47
N THR A 46 -8.90 -14.08 -3.87
CA THR A 46 -10.21 -13.45 -3.74
C THR A 46 -10.84 -13.42 -5.14
N ILE A 47 -12.17 -13.46 -5.22
CA ILE A 47 -12.87 -13.46 -6.51
C ILE A 47 -12.41 -12.24 -7.34
N GLY A 48 -11.73 -12.49 -8.46
CA GLY A 48 -11.43 -11.48 -9.48
C GLY A 48 -10.03 -10.86 -9.46
N PHE A 49 -9.27 -10.92 -8.36
CA PHE A 49 -7.88 -10.40 -8.30
C PHE A 49 -7.03 -11.01 -7.18
N ASP A 50 -5.71 -11.00 -7.40
CA ASP A 50 -4.73 -11.53 -6.46
C ASP A 50 -4.51 -10.51 -5.32
N VAL A 51 -4.80 -10.92 -4.09
CA VAL A 51 -4.60 -10.14 -2.87
C VAL A 51 -3.48 -10.78 -2.06
N GLU A 52 -2.42 -10.01 -1.84
CA GLU A 52 -1.31 -10.38 -0.95
C GLU A 52 -1.51 -9.68 0.39
N THR A 53 -1.51 -10.45 1.48
CA THR A 53 -1.62 -9.89 2.84
C THR A 53 -0.42 -10.29 3.69
N VAL A 54 0.18 -9.32 4.37
CA VAL A 54 1.22 -9.53 5.37
C VAL A 54 0.68 -9.03 6.71
N GLU A 55 0.60 -9.93 7.69
CA GLU A 55 0.24 -9.58 9.05
C GLU A 55 1.52 -9.44 9.90
N GLY A 56 1.69 -8.28 10.53
CA GLY A 56 2.63 -8.06 11.61
C GLY A 56 1.89 -7.78 12.92
N ASP A 57 2.65 -7.64 14.01
CA ASP A 57 2.08 -7.54 15.38
C ASP A 57 0.96 -6.49 15.52
N ASN A 58 1.17 -5.29 14.98
CA ASN A 58 0.21 -4.18 15.06
C ASN A 58 -0.21 -3.60 13.71
N MET A 59 0.21 -4.23 12.60
CA MET A 59 0.04 -3.69 11.25
C MET A 59 -0.37 -4.82 10.30
N THR A 60 -1.35 -4.54 9.44
CA THR A 60 -1.76 -5.44 8.37
C THR A 60 -1.55 -4.72 7.05
N PHE A 61 -0.69 -5.25 6.19
CA PHE A 61 -0.50 -4.78 4.83
C PHE A 61 -1.37 -5.61 3.90
N THR A 62 -2.20 -4.95 3.10
CA THR A 62 -2.95 -5.58 2.02
C THR A 62 -2.49 -4.98 0.70
N SER A 63 -2.17 -5.83 -0.27
CA SER A 63 -1.65 -5.41 -1.57
C SER A 63 -2.37 -6.05 -2.73
N TRP A 64 -2.60 -5.25 -3.78
CA TRP A 64 -3.08 -5.73 -5.07
C TRP A 64 -2.61 -4.81 -6.21
N VAL A 65 -2.79 -5.30 -7.44
CA VAL A 65 -2.53 -4.52 -8.66
C VAL A 65 -3.77 -3.73 -9.08
N VAL A 66 -3.57 -2.45 -9.36
CA VAL A 66 -4.59 -1.58 -9.98
C VAL A 66 -4.40 -1.46 -11.50
N GLY A 67 -5.46 -1.10 -12.22
CA GLY A 67 -5.40 -0.76 -13.65
C GLY A 67 -5.32 -1.93 -14.64
N ARG A 68 -5.48 -3.20 -14.21
CA ARG A 68 -5.54 -4.36 -15.13
C ARG A 68 -6.95 -4.63 -15.68
N ARG A 69 -7.96 -4.60 -14.82
CA ARG A 69 -9.35 -4.99 -15.14
C ARG A 69 -10.29 -4.02 -14.47
N ASP A 70 -11.05 -3.27 -15.25
CA ASP A 70 -11.99 -2.29 -14.70
C ASP A 70 -13.18 -2.95 -14.00
N SER A 71 -13.53 -4.17 -14.39
CA SER A 71 -14.66 -4.95 -13.85
C SER A 71 -14.52 -5.34 -12.38
N ILE A 72 -13.30 -5.37 -11.84
CA ILE A 72 -13.04 -5.77 -10.44
C ILE A 72 -12.92 -4.57 -9.49
N ARG A 73 -12.90 -3.33 -10.03
CA ARG A 73 -12.79 -2.10 -9.24
C ARG A 73 -13.84 -2.00 -8.11
N PRO A 74 -15.11 -2.40 -8.30
CA PRO A 74 -16.10 -2.36 -7.22
C PRO A 74 -15.68 -3.13 -5.97
N LEU A 75 -14.85 -4.18 -6.13
CA LEU A 75 -14.39 -5.01 -5.02
C LEU A 75 -13.33 -4.32 -4.16
N TRP A 76 -12.61 -3.33 -4.68
CA TRP A 76 -11.58 -2.59 -3.93
C TRP A 76 -12.18 -1.85 -2.74
N ARG A 77 -13.44 -1.41 -2.85
CA ARG A 77 -14.18 -0.72 -1.79
C ARG A 77 -14.39 -1.56 -0.54
N TYR A 78 -14.32 -2.88 -0.61
CA TYR A 78 -14.35 -3.72 0.59
C TYR A 78 -13.08 -3.57 1.45
N TYR A 79 -11.98 -3.10 0.85
CA TYR A 79 -10.69 -2.98 1.51
C TYR A 79 -10.40 -1.56 2.02
N TYR A 80 -11.10 -0.53 1.53
CA TYR A 80 -10.88 0.86 1.95
C TYR A 80 -11.26 1.18 3.40
N PRO A 81 -12.39 0.70 3.94
CA PRO A 81 -12.82 1.07 5.28
C PRO A 81 -11.75 0.78 6.34
N ASN A 82 -11.50 1.75 7.23
CA ASN A 82 -10.49 1.69 8.30
C ASN A 82 -9.02 1.63 7.82
N THR A 83 -8.74 1.93 6.54
CA THR A 83 -7.37 2.10 6.04
C THR A 83 -6.76 3.36 6.67
N ARG A 84 -5.60 3.21 7.31
CA ARG A 84 -4.87 4.31 7.97
C ARG A 84 -3.81 4.93 7.09
N ALA A 85 -3.27 4.16 6.16
CA ALA A 85 -2.28 4.63 5.20
C ALA A 85 -2.48 3.93 3.86
N LEU A 86 -2.29 4.70 2.79
CA LEU A 86 -2.23 4.26 1.41
C LEU A 86 -0.79 4.41 0.92
N ILE A 87 -0.14 3.31 0.58
CA ILE A 87 1.16 3.26 -0.07
C ILE A 87 0.92 3.05 -1.56
N PHE A 88 1.22 4.05 -2.38
CA PHE A 88 1.14 3.96 -3.83
C PHE A 88 2.54 3.75 -4.43
N VAL A 89 2.80 2.58 -4.99
CA VAL A 89 4.10 2.21 -5.54
C VAL A 89 4.10 2.43 -7.04
N VAL A 90 5.03 3.28 -7.50
CA VAL A 90 5.24 3.67 -8.90
C VAL A 90 6.55 3.09 -9.38
N ASP A 91 6.56 2.56 -10.61
CA ASP A 91 7.81 2.27 -11.32
C ASP A 91 8.36 3.58 -11.92
N SER A 92 9.49 4.07 -11.41
CA SER A 92 10.08 5.33 -11.86
C SER A 92 10.76 5.24 -13.22
N THR A 93 10.87 4.04 -13.79
CA THR A 93 11.41 3.81 -15.13
C THR A 93 10.34 3.66 -16.20
N ASP A 94 9.07 3.47 -15.81
CA ASP A 94 7.95 3.31 -16.73
C ASP A 94 7.30 4.67 -17.06
N ASN A 95 7.89 5.36 -18.04
CA ASN A 95 7.38 6.64 -18.53
C ASN A 95 6.00 6.51 -19.20
N ASP A 96 5.69 5.35 -19.79
CA ASP A 96 4.40 5.13 -20.47
C ASP A 96 3.28 4.87 -19.44
N GLY A 97 3.61 4.17 -18.36
CA GLY A 97 2.69 3.84 -17.27
C GLY A 97 2.41 4.97 -16.30
N ILE A 98 3.23 6.03 -16.25
CA ILE A 98 3.08 7.10 -15.23
C ILE A 98 1.71 7.80 -15.28
N ASN A 99 1.18 8.02 -16.49
CA ASN A 99 -0.14 8.65 -16.66
C ASN A 99 -1.25 7.74 -16.15
N ARG A 100 -1.17 6.43 -16.42
CA ARG A 100 -2.11 5.44 -15.88
C ARG A 100 -2.01 5.35 -14.36
N ALA A 101 -0.79 5.38 -13.82
CA ALA A 101 -0.53 5.36 -12.39
C ALA A 101 -1.15 6.59 -11.69
N LYS A 102 -0.97 7.78 -12.30
CA LYS A 102 -1.62 9.02 -11.87
C LYS A 102 -3.13 8.89 -11.87
N ASP A 103 -3.73 8.41 -12.96
CA ASP A 103 -5.19 8.28 -13.07
C ASP A 103 -5.76 7.33 -12.00
N GLU A 104 -5.11 6.19 -11.75
CA GLU A 104 -5.52 5.27 -10.70
C GLU A 104 -5.36 5.87 -9.31
N LEU A 105 -4.23 6.54 -9.02
CA LEU A 105 -4.02 7.22 -7.75
C LEU A 105 -5.09 8.31 -7.52
N GLN A 106 -5.33 9.16 -8.52
CA GLN A 106 -6.33 10.22 -8.42
C GLN A 106 -7.72 9.65 -8.12
N ARG A 107 -8.13 8.57 -8.80
CA ARG A 107 -9.40 7.91 -8.51
C ARG A 107 -9.50 7.46 -7.06
N MET A 108 -8.45 6.84 -6.52
CA MET A 108 -8.44 6.40 -5.12
C MET A 108 -8.49 7.58 -4.13
N MET A 109 -7.86 8.71 -4.48
CA MET A 109 -7.92 9.94 -3.66
C MET A 109 -9.32 10.56 -3.58
N TYR A 110 -10.24 10.21 -4.49
CA TYR A 110 -11.64 10.65 -4.46
C TYR A 110 -12.56 9.71 -3.66
N GLU A 111 -12.07 8.59 -3.16
CA GLU A 111 -12.88 7.65 -2.36
C GLU A 111 -12.99 8.16 -0.90
N GLU A 112 -14.22 8.31 -0.41
CA GLU A 112 -14.48 8.93 0.90
C GLU A 112 -13.84 8.15 2.05
N GLU A 113 -13.79 6.82 1.93
CA GLU A 113 -13.21 5.91 2.92
C GLU A 113 -11.69 6.07 3.06
N LEU A 114 -11.02 6.71 2.09
CA LEU A 114 -9.58 6.96 2.08
C LEU A 114 -9.21 8.42 2.43
N LYS A 115 -10.19 9.30 2.65
CA LYS A 115 -9.95 10.74 2.86
C LYS A 115 -9.00 11.08 4.00
N ASP A 116 -9.02 10.26 5.06
CA ASP A 116 -8.20 10.46 6.27
C ASP A 116 -6.93 9.58 6.27
N ALA A 117 -6.71 8.79 5.21
CA ALA A 117 -5.55 7.92 5.11
C ALA A 117 -4.30 8.73 4.75
N VAL A 118 -3.18 8.43 5.42
CA VAL A 118 -1.88 9.01 5.06
C VAL A 118 -1.42 8.44 3.72
N LEU A 119 -1.14 9.30 2.74
CA LEU A 119 -0.58 8.89 1.46
C LEU A 119 0.95 8.85 1.52
N LEU A 120 1.54 7.72 1.14
CA LEU A 120 2.96 7.55 0.84
C LEU A 120 3.12 7.13 -0.62
N VAL A 121 3.85 7.89 -1.42
CA VAL A 121 4.20 7.50 -2.80
C VAL A 121 5.62 6.94 -2.82
N PHE A 122 5.77 5.68 -3.22
CA PHE A 122 7.07 5.04 -3.42
C PHE A 122 7.46 5.15 -4.90
N ALA A 123 8.36 6.06 -5.22
CA ALA A 123 9.00 6.13 -6.54
C ALA A 123 10.08 5.04 -6.63
N ASN A 124 9.68 3.81 -6.95
CA ASN A 124 10.53 2.62 -6.91
C ASN A 124 11.40 2.47 -8.19
N LYS A 125 12.35 1.53 -8.17
CA LYS A 125 13.30 1.24 -9.28
C LYS A 125 14.22 2.41 -9.66
N GLN A 126 14.62 3.23 -8.68
CA GLN A 126 15.53 4.37 -8.88
C GLN A 126 16.90 3.95 -9.46
N TRP A 127 17.43 2.77 -9.10
CA TRP A 127 18.75 2.32 -9.52
C TRP A 127 18.90 2.21 -11.05
N SER A 128 17.86 1.78 -11.76
CA SER A 128 17.87 1.71 -13.24
C SER A 128 17.84 3.08 -13.91
N ALA A 129 17.31 4.11 -13.24
CA ALA A 129 17.29 5.49 -13.76
C ALA A 129 18.66 6.18 -13.67
N PHE A 130 19.59 5.70 -12.82
CA PHE A 130 20.93 6.28 -12.69
C PHE A 130 21.95 5.79 -13.74
N ARG A 131 21.62 4.75 -14.54
CA ARG A 131 22.52 4.26 -15.60
C ARG A 131 22.50 5.09 -16.89
N THR A 132 21.56 6.01 -17.04
CA THR A 132 21.50 6.94 -18.19
C THR A 132 22.33 8.21 -18.01
N PHE A 133 22.90 8.44 -16.81
CA PHE A 133 23.94 9.45 -16.66
C PHE A 133 25.29 8.78 -16.94
N PRO A 134 26.03 9.22 -17.98
CA PRO A 134 27.40 8.79 -18.14
C PRO A 134 28.14 9.23 -16.89
N THR A 135 28.75 8.28 -16.20
CA THR A 135 29.81 8.55 -15.21
C THR A 135 30.82 9.51 -15.85
N LEU A 136 30.89 10.74 -15.33
CA LEU A 136 32.01 11.65 -15.57
C LEU A 136 33.29 11.08 -14.92
#